data_AF-A0A423VJZ7-F1
#
_entry.id   AF-A0A423VJZ7-F1
#
_cell.length_a   1.000
_cell.length_b   1.000
_cell.length_c   1.000
_cell.angle_alpha   90.00
_cell.angle_beta   90.00
_cell.angle_gamma   90.00
#
_symmetry.space_group_name_H-M   'P 1'
#
loop_
_entity.id
_entity.type
_entity.pdbx_description
1 polymer ?
#
loop_
_entity_poly.entity_id
_entity_poly.type
_entity_poly.pdbx_seq_one_letter_code
_entity_poly.pdbx_strand_id
1 'polypeptide(L)'
;MTFADAAPALPETSLQRRERLRREGLRRGHVPSKAELAAQERERREEGLSTAKKSSSKGLAMMAKMGFKPGSALGRGGGGGGAAGARSEPLRIEVKEDRGGIGADAERKRRMQEAAGAAGLAKRARVEELGDYRERMARERAAARREGQVAAAQKIAERMDEEAGEKERDRRMRYDLEQGSGGLAAKLPTYDDDDGSMDADDRIALGRTEKKKTVYMPADDLDEEDPELDEFNGLDGDEKLERILKYLRGKYRYCFWCKCAYPDEEMEGCPGLTEEDHD
;
A
#
# COMPACT_ATOMS: atom_id res chain seq x y z
N MET A 1 -32.93 -40.77 33.46
CA MET A 1 -34.11 -39.96 33.13
C MET A 1 -33.92 -38.58 33.74
N THR A 2 -33.18 -37.71 33.08
CA THR A 2 -32.99 -36.31 33.51
C THR A 2 -34.07 -35.49 32.82
N PHE A 3 -35.10 -35.12 33.56
CA PHE A 3 -36.08 -34.15 33.10
C PHE A 3 -35.36 -32.83 32.90
N ALA A 4 -35.17 -32.44 31.64
CA ALA A 4 -34.77 -31.09 31.30
C ALA A 4 -35.95 -30.19 31.66
N ASP A 5 -35.94 -29.66 32.88
CA ASP A 5 -36.78 -28.54 33.29
C ASP A 5 -36.48 -27.39 32.34
N ALA A 6 -37.36 -27.17 31.36
CA ALA A 6 -37.33 -25.98 30.54
C ALA A 6 -37.58 -24.80 31.47
N ALA A 7 -36.53 -24.00 31.72
CA ALA A 7 -36.59 -22.81 32.54
C ALA A 7 -37.85 -21.99 32.19
N PRO A 8 -38.65 -21.53 33.17
CA PRO A 8 -39.85 -20.78 32.88
C PRO A 8 -39.47 -19.52 32.11
N ALA A 9 -39.98 -19.38 30.89
CA ALA A 9 -39.75 -18.20 30.08
C ALA A 9 -40.12 -16.96 30.89
N LEU A 10 -39.13 -16.09 31.13
CA LEU A 10 -39.33 -14.83 31.83
C LEU A 10 -40.51 -14.08 31.18
N PRO A 11 -41.42 -13.47 31.98
CA PRO A 11 -42.59 -12.81 31.43
C PRO A 11 -42.16 -11.72 30.45
N GLU A 12 -42.67 -11.79 29.22
CA GLU A 12 -42.32 -10.83 28.17
C GLU A 12 -42.56 -9.40 28.65
N THR A 13 -41.58 -8.54 28.37
CA THR A 13 -41.71 -7.11 28.65
C THR A 13 -42.85 -6.51 27.81
N SER A 14 -43.44 -5.42 28.28
CA SER A 14 -44.56 -4.75 27.59
C SER A 14 -44.21 -4.34 26.15
N LEU A 15 -42.95 -3.96 25.90
CA LEU A 15 -42.42 -3.64 24.58
C LEU A 15 -42.33 -4.87 23.68
N GLN A 16 -41.76 -5.98 24.18
CA GLN A 16 -41.69 -7.25 23.45
C GLN A 16 -43.07 -7.80 23.12
N ARG A 17 -44.02 -7.70 24.05
CA ARG A 17 -45.43 -8.10 23.83
C ARG A 17 -46.07 -7.24 22.73
N ARG A 18 -45.83 -5.92 22.73
CA ARG A 18 -46.35 -5.00 21.71
C ARG A 18 -45.76 -5.27 20.33
N GLU A 19 -44.47 -5.56 20.25
CA GLU A 19 -43.80 -5.95 19.01
C GLU A 19 -44.30 -7.30 18.48
N ARG A 20 -44.53 -8.28 19.36
CA ARG A 20 -45.12 -9.58 18.98
C ARG A 20 -46.52 -9.40 18.41
N LEU A 21 -47.39 -8.66 19.12
CA LEU A 21 -48.75 -8.37 18.64
C LEU A 21 -48.73 -7.57 17.34
N ARG A 22 -47.81 -6.62 17.17
CA ARG A 22 -47.63 -5.88 15.91
C ARG A 22 -47.19 -6.80 14.78
N ARG A 23 -46.22 -7.69 15.02
CA ARG A 23 -45.73 -8.67 14.02
C ARG A 23 -46.81 -9.70 13.68
N GLU A 24 -47.56 -10.17 14.67
CA GLU A 24 -48.70 -11.09 14.48
C GLU A 24 -49.84 -10.42 13.72
N GLY A 25 -50.14 -9.16 14.03
CA GLY A 25 -51.11 -8.33 13.30
C GLY A 25 -50.70 -8.11 11.84
N LEU A 26 -49.43 -7.78 11.60
CA LEU A 26 -48.88 -7.67 10.24
C LEU A 26 -48.96 -9.00 9.48
N ARG A 27 -48.67 -10.14 10.14
CA ARG A 27 -48.79 -11.48 9.52
C ARG A 27 -50.23 -11.89 9.24
N ARG A 28 -51.18 -11.53 10.11
CA ARG A 28 -52.62 -11.79 9.91
C ARG A 28 -53.24 -10.90 8.83
N GLY A 29 -52.79 -9.65 8.72
CA GLY A 29 -53.25 -8.70 7.70
C GLY A 29 -52.54 -8.84 6.35
N HIS A 30 -51.47 -9.64 6.27
CA HIS A 30 -50.73 -9.83 5.03
C HIS A 30 -51.51 -10.76 4.08
N VAL A 31 -52.08 -10.17 3.03
CA VAL A 31 -52.66 -10.94 1.91
C VAL A 31 -51.51 -11.31 0.98
N PRO A 32 -51.21 -12.61 0.77
CA PRO A 32 -50.13 -13.02 -0.11
C PRO A 32 -50.36 -12.53 -1.54
N SER A 33 -49.28 -12.07 -2.19
CA SER A 33 -49.34 -11.68 -3.59
C SER A 33 -49.55 -12.89 -4.49
N LYS A 34 -50.00 -12.66 -5.73
CA LYS A 34 -50.18 -13.73 -6.73
C LYS A 34 -48.90 -14.54 -6.96
N ALA A 35 -47.73 -13.89 -6.90
CA ALA A 35 -46.43 -14.55 -7.05
C ALA A 35 -46.10 -15.46 -5.84
N GLU A 36 -46.43 -15.02 -4.63
CA GLU A 36 -46.20 -15.79 -3.40
C GLU A 36 -47.13 -17.01 -3.32
N LEU A 37 -48.39 -16.89 -3.74
CA LEU A 37 -49.30 -18.02 -3.84
C LEU A 37 -48.80 -19.06 -4.85
N ALA A 38 -48.28 -18.61 -5.99
CA ALA A 38 -47.68 -19.49 -6.99
C ALA A 38 -46.42 -20.18 -6.47
N ALA A 39 -45.58 -19.49 -5.68
CA ALA A 39 -44.40 -20.08 -5.03
C ALA A 39 -44.80 -21.16 -4.01
N GLN A 40 -45.77 -20.87 -3.14
CA GLN A 40 -46.27 -21.84 -2.16
C GLN A 40 -46.93 -23.06 -2.83
N GLU A 41 -47.60 -22.88 -3.97
CA GLU A 41 -48.14 -24.01 -4.74
C GLU A 41 -47.02 -24.90 -5.31
N ARG A 42 -45.92 -24.29 -5.79
CA ARG A 42 -44.74 -25.01 -6.28
C ARG A 42 -44.07 -25.79 -5.16
N GLU A 43 -43.81 -25.16 -4.02
CA GLU A 43 -43.25 -25.81 -2.84
C GLU A 43 -44.12 -26.98 -2.39
N ARG A 44 -45.45 -26.76 -2.26
CA ARG A 44 -46.39 -27.85 -1.91
C ARG A 44 -46.40 -28.98 -2.93
N ARG A 45 -46.22 -28.67 -4.22
CA ARG A 45 -46.13 -29.66 -5.30
C ARG A 45 -44.82 -30.46 -5.21
N GLU A 46 -43.70 -29.79 -4.97
CA GLU A 46 -42.39 -30.40 -4.79
C GLU A 46 -42.32 -31.25 -3.52
N GLU A 47 -42.89 -30.77 -2.41
CA GLU A 47 -43.10 -31.54 -1.17
C GLU A 47 -43.98 -32.76 -1.43
N GLY A 48 -45.08 -32.60 -2.19
CA GLY A 48 -45.96 -33.70 -2.56
C GLY A 48 -45.29 -34.74 -3.47
N LEU A 49 -44.37 -34.32 -4.35
CA LEU A 49 -43.61 -35.20 -5.23
C LEU A 49 -42.42 -35.87 -4.51
N SER A 50 -41.83 -35.19 -3.52
CA SER A 50 -40.68 -35.71 -2.75
C SER A 50 -41.08 -36.58 -1.57
N THR A 51 -42.28 -36.39 -1.00
CA THR A 51 -42.74 -37.19 0.14
C THR A 51 -43.30 -38.54 -0.30
N ALA A 52 -42.55 -39.62 -0.02
CA ALA A 52 -43.05 -40.98 -0.19
C ALA A 52 -44.25 -41.26 0.74
N LYS A 53 -45.28 -41.96 0.24
CA LYS A 53 -46.46 -42.30 1.05
C LYS A 53 -46.09 -43.20 2.24
N LYS A 54 -46.72 -42.95 3.39
CA LYS A 54 -46.52 -43.73 4.62
C LYS A 54 -46.88 -45.22 4.39
N SER A 55 -46.12 -46.13 5.02
CA SER A 55 -46.24 -47.59 4.91
C SER A 55 -47.60 -48.17 5.35
N SER A 56 -48.45 -47.38 6.01
CA SER A 56 -49.82 -47.76 6.41
C SER A 56 -50.88 -47.47 5.33
N SER A 57 -50.49 -47.05 4.13
CA SER A 57 -51.47 -46.75 3.08
C SER A 57 -52.23 -48.02 2.63
N LYS A 58 -53.56 -47.93 2.51
CA LYS A 58 -54.42 -49.01 2.00
C LYS A 58 -53.96 -49.54 0.65
N GLY A 59 -53.40 -48.66 -0.20
CA GLY A 59 -52.85 -49.01 -1.49
C GLY A 59 -51.65 -49.95 -1.40
N LEU A 60 -50.69 -49.66 -0.51
CA LEU A 60 -49.55 -50.55 -0.27
C LEU A 60 -50.02 -51.91 0.28
N ALA A 61 -51.02 -51.92 1.16
CA ALA A 61 -51.60 -53.16 1.68
C ALA A 61 -52.31 -54.00 0.61
N MET A 62 -53.00 -53.37 -0.36
CA MET A 62 -53.58 -54.08 -1.50
C MET A 62 -52.49 -54.62 -2.45
N MET A 63 -51.44 -53.84 -2.73
CA MET A 63 -50.33 -54.29 -3.58
C MET A 63 -49.58 -55.47 -2.94
N ALA A 64 -49.33 -55.42 -1.64
CA ALA A 64 -48.69 -56.52 -0.90
C ALA A 64 -49.50 -57.82 -0.99
N LYS A 65 -50.84 -57.73 -0.92
CA LYS A 65 -51.74 -58.88 -1.12
C LYS A 65 -51.70 -59.43 -2.54
N MET A 66 -51.39 -58.60 -3.54
CA MET A 66 -51.21 -59.00 -4.93
C MET A 66 -49.78 -59.49 -5.25
N GLY A 67 -48.94 -59.69 -4.23
CA GLY A 67 -47.59 -60.24 -4.38
C GLY A 67 -46.48 -59.20 -4.57
N PHE A 68 -46.77 -57.91 -4.41
CA PHE A 68 -45.74 -56.86 -4.42
C PHE A 68 -44.89 -56.93 -3.13
N LYS A 69 -43.58 -57.06 -3.28
CA LYS A 69 -42.64 -56.94 -2.16
C LYS A 69 -42.06 -55.52 -2.15
N PRO A 70 -42.05 -54.81 -1.00
CA PRO A 70 -41.46 -53.47 -0.94
C PRO A 70 -39.99 -53.53 -1.38
N GLY A 71 -39.62 -52.74 -2.38
CA GLY A 71 -38.29 -52.74 -2.99
C GLY A 71 -38.15 -53.58 -4.27
N SER A 72 -39.18 -54.32 -4.67
CA SER A 72 -39.21 -55.02 -5.97
C SER A 72 -39.88 -54.16 -7.05
N ALA A 73 -39.36 -54.21 -8.28
CA ALA A 73 -40.02 -53.58 -9.42
C ALA A 73 -41.22 -54.43 -9.89
N LEU A 74 -42.32 -53.79 -10.27
CA LEU A 74 -43.52 -54.47 -10.77
C LEU A 74 -43.27 -55.04 -12.18
N GLY A 75 -43.76 -56.25 -12.44
CA GLY A 75 -43.71 -56.90 -13.77
C GLY A 75 -43.09 -58.30 -13.77
N ARG A 76 -43.23 -59.02 -14.88
CA ARG A 76 -42.88 -60.46 -15.03
C ARG A 76 -41.38 -60.79 -14.86
N GLY A 77 -40.50 -59.79 -14.76
CA GLY A 77 -39.06 -59.93 -14.48
C GLY A 77 -38.62 -59.51 -13.05
N GLY A 78 -39.54 -59.07 -12.18
CA GLY A 78 -39.23 -58.43 -10.89
C GLY A 78 -38.63 -59.31 -9.80
N GLY A 79 -38.40 -60.60 -10.06
CA GLY A 79 -37.92 -61.59 -9.08
C GLY A 79 -36.47 -62.06 -9.22
N GLY A 80 -35.71 -61.59 -10.22
CA GLY A 80 -34.31 -62.03 -10.39
C GLY A 80 -33.88 -62.36 -11.82
N GLY A 81 -34.59 -61.90 -12.84
CA GLY A 81 -34.18 -62.03 -14.24
C GLY A 81 -34.12 -60.66 -14.88
N GLY A 82 -32.90 -60.21 -15.20
CA GLY A 82 -32.61 -58.85 -15.66
C GLY A 82 -33.54 -58.34 -16.77
N ALA A 83 -34.31 -57.33 -16.44
CA ALA A 83 -34.70 -56.30 -17.38
C ALA A 83 -34.05 -55.01 -16.86
N ALA A 84 -32.97 -54.58 -17.50
CA ALA A 84 -32.14 -53.43 -17.12
C ALA A 84 -32.86 -52.06 -17.15
N GLY A 85 -34.19 -52.04 -17.12
CA GLY A 85 -35.03 -50.85 -17.16
C GLY A 85 -36.25 -50.89 -16.24
N ALA A 86 -36.38 -51.88 -15.36
CA ALA A 86 -37.48 -51.92 -14.38
C ALA A 86 -37.21 -50.89 -13.26
N ARG A 87 -37.98 -49.80 -13.24
CA ARG A 87 -37.79 -48.69 -12.30
C ARG A 87 -38.57 -48.94 -11.01
N SER A 88 -37.89 -48.85 -9.88
CA SER A 88 -38.48 -48.86 -8.54
C SER A 88 -39.02 -47.48 -8.12
N GLU A 89 -38.56 -46.42 -8.78
CA GLU A 89 -38.91 -45.03 -8.45
C GLU A 89 -39.81 -44.41 -9.54
N PRO A 90 -40.81 -43.59 -9.14
CA PRO A 90 -41.62 -42.83 -10.08
C PRO A 90 -40.80 -41.91 -10.98
N LEU A 91 -41.28 -41.68 -12.20
CA LEU A 91 -40.68 -40.73 -13.13
C LEU A 91 -40.72 -39.31 -12.56
N ARG A 92 -39.57 -38.62 -12.57
CA ARG A 92 -39.50 -37.20 -12.27
C ARG A 92 -40.09 -36.40 -13.43
N ILE A 93 -41.17 -35.67 -13.18
CA ILE A 93 -41.79 -34.79 -14.17
C ILE A 93 -41.26 -33.38 -13.95
N GLU A 94 -40.59 -32.83 -14.94
CA GLU A 94 -40.15 -31.43 -14.96
C GLU A 94 -41.24 -30.59 -15.63
N VAL A 95 -42.04 -29.89 -14.82
CA VAL A 95 -43.08 -29.00 -15.33
C VAL A 95 -42.41 -27.69 -15.76
N LYS A 96 -42.38 -27.44 -17.07
CA LYS A 96 -41.92 -26.17 -17.62
C LYS A 96 -42.97 -25.10 -17.35
N GLU A 97 -42.58 -24.06 -16.62
CA GLU A 97 -43.50 -23.00 -16.20
C GLU A 97 -43.45 -21.78 -17.13
N ASP A 98 -42.49 -21.77 -18.04
CA ASP A 98 -42.32 -20.72 -19.03
C ASP A 98 -43.04 -21.05 -20.34
N ARG A 99 -43.64 -20.03 -20.95
CA ARG A 99 -44.17 -20.09 -22.33
C ARG A 99 -43.06 -20.05 -23.40
N GLY A 100 -41.80 -20.17 -23.00
CA GLY A 100 -40.65 -20.18 -23.89
C GLY A 100 -40.50 -21.51 -24.62
N GLY A 101 -40.01 -21.48 -25.86
CA GLY A 101 -39.73 -22.69 -26.64
C GLY A 101 -38.80 -23.66 -25.90
N ILE A 102 -38.92 -24.95 -26.17
CA ILE A 102 -38.04 -25.99 -25.63
C ILE A 102 -36.60 -25.66 -26.09
N GLY A 103 -35.67 -25.41 -25.15
CA GLY A 103 -34.28 -25.03 -25.42
C GLY A 103 -33.90 -23.57 -25.18
N ALA A 104 -34.86 -22.65 -25.04
CA ALA A 104 -34.58 -21.22 -24.82
C ALA A 104 -33.88 -20.93 -23.47
N ASP A 105 -34.12 -21.76 -22.46
CA ASP A 105 -33.57 -21.60 -21.12
C ASP A 105 -32.07 -21.92 -21.05
N ALA A 106 -31.63 -22.90 -21.85
CA ALA A 106 -30.22 -23.27 -21.94
C ALA A 106 -29.39 -22.16 -22.63
N GLU A 107 -29.93 -21.58 -23.71
CA GLU A 107 -29.28 -20.48 -24.44
C GLU A 107 -29.20 -19.21 -23.58
N ARG A 108 -30.28 -18.85 -22.89
CA ARG A 108 -30.31 -17.71 -21.96
C ARG A 108 -29.33 -17.87 -20.81
N LYS A 109 -29.20 -19.09 -20.26
CA LYS A 109 -28.25 -19.39 -19.19
C LYS A 109 -26.80 -19.24 -19.65
N ARG A 110 -26.46 -19.72 -20.85
CA ARG A 110 -25.11 -19.55 -21.44
C ARG A 110 -24.78 -18.07 -21.62
N ARG A 111 -25.71 -17.29 -22.18
CA ARG A 111 -25.54 -15.85 -22.41
C ARG A 111 -25.36 -15.05 -21.11
N MET A 112 -26.09 -15.40 -20.04
CA MET A 112 -25.90 -14.73 -18.74
C MET A 112 -24.55 -15.05 -18.10
N GLN A 113 -24.05 -16.29 -18.23
CA GLN A 113 -22.75 -16.67 -17.69
C GLN A 113 -21.60 -15.97 -18.41
N GLU A 114 -21.66 -15.86 -19.74
CA GLU A 114 -20.69 -15.12 -20.55
C GLU A 114 -20.67 -13.62 -20.18
N ALA A 115 -21.85 -13.01 -20.00
CA ALA A 115 -21.96 -11.62 -19.57
C ALA A 115 -21.40 -11.39 -18.15
N ALA A 116 -21.62 -12.35 -17.23
CA ALA A 116 -21.06 -12.29 -15.88
C ALA A 116 -19.52 -12.45 -15.89
N GLY A 117 -18.99 -13.32 -16.75
CA GLY A 117 -17.55 -13.48 -16.97
C GLY A 117 -16.89 -12.20 -17.50
N ALA A 118 -17.49 -11.58 -18.52
CA ALA A 118 -17.01 -10.32 -19.09
C ALA A 118 -17.05 -9.16 -18.08
N ALA A 119 -18.12 -9.05 -17.28
CA ALA A 119 -18.22 -8.07 -16.21
C ALA A 119 -17.20 -8.31 -15.08
N GLY A 120 -16.86 -9.57 -14.79
CA GLY A 120 -15.82 -9.93 -13.83
C GLY A 120 -14.42 -9.52 -14.28
N LEU A 121 -14.11 -9.71 -15.56
CA LEU A 121 -12.83 -9.30 -16.16
C LEU A 121 -12.67 -7.78 -16.20
N ALA A 122 -13.71 -7.04 -16.60
CA ALA A 122 -13.69 -5.57 -16.60
C ALA A 122 -13.49 -4.98 -15.20
N LYS A 123 -14.08 -5.59 -14.16
CA LYS A 123 -13.86 -5.18 -12.77
C LYS A 123 -12.43 -5.44 -12.31
N ARG A 124 -11.80 -6.55 -12.72
CA ARG A 124 -10.40 -6.86 -12.39
C ARG A 124 -9.44 -5.88 -13.08
N ALA A 125 -9.63 -5.61 -14.37
CA ALA A 125 -8.84 -4.63 -15.11
C ALA A 125 -8.92 -3.22 -14.51
N ARG A 126 -10.11 -2.79 -14.08
CA ARG A 126 -10.29 -1.50 -13.41
C ARG A 126 -9.63 -1.43 -12.02
N VAL A 127 -9.57 -2.55 -11.29
CA VAL A 127 -8.88 -2.61 -9.99
C VAL A 127 -7.37 -2.58 -10.17
N GLU A 128 -6.85 -3.26 -11.20
CA GLU A 128 -5.43 -3.22 -11.59
C GLU A 128 -5.02 -1.79 -11.98
N GLU A 129 -5.78 -1.13 -12.85
CA GLU A 129 -5.54 0.26 -13.25
C GLU A 129 -5.54 1.26 -12.07
N LEU A 130 -6.42 1.04 -11.07
CA LEU A 130 -6.44 1.82 -9.83
C LEU A 130 -5.28 1.48 -8.88
N GLY A 131 -4.79 0.23 -8.90
CA GLY A 131 -3.57 -0.20 -8.23
C GLY A 131 -2.35 0.53 -8.80
N ASP A 132 -2.23 0.56 -10.13
CA ASP A 132 -1.14 1.22 -10.85
C ASP A 132 -1.07 2.72 -10.54
N TYR A 133 -2.21 3.41 -10.41
CA TYR A 133 -2.22 4.81 -9.99
C TYR A 133 -1.68 5.00 -8.58
N ARG A 134 -2.10 4.17 -7.61
CA ARG A 134 -1.61 4.27 -6.22
C ARG A 134 -0.12 3.98 -6.12
N GLU A 135 0.37 2.98 -6.86
CA GLU A 135 1.78 2.62 -6.89
C GLU A 135 2.64 3.72 -7.52
N ARG A 136 2.17 4.35 -8.62
CA ARG A 136 2.85 5.52 -9.20
C ARG A 136 2.95 6.67 -8.21
N MET A 137 1.84 7.03 -7.56
CA MET A 137 1.83 8.11 -6.56
C MET A 137 2.72 7.78 -5.35
N ALA A 138 2.81 6.51 -4.95
CA ALA A 138 3.69 6.07 -3.87
C ALA A 138 5.17 6.20 -4.27
N ARG A 139 5.53 5.81 -5.49
CA ARG A 139 6.89 5.97 -6.04
C ARG A 139 7.29 7.44 -6.16
N GLU A 140 6.41 8.28 -6.69
CA GLU A 140 6.65 9.72 -6.82
C GLU A 140 6.88 10.39 -5.45
N ARG A 141 6.05 10.05 -4.44
CA ARG A 141 6.26 10.53 -3.07
C ARG A 141 7.53 9.99 -2.44
N ALA A 142 7.92 8.75 -2.75
CA ALA A 142 9.19 8.19 -2.27
C ALA A 142 10.38 8.96 -2.87
N ALA A 143 10.36 9.23 -4.19
CA ALA A 143 11.38 10.03 -4.87
C ALA A 143 11.44 11.47 -4.31
N ALA A 144 10.29 12.13 -4.14
CA ALA A 144 10.26 13.48 -3.56
C ALA A 144 10.78 13.52 -2.11
N ARG A 145 10.56 12.46 -1.32
CA ARG A 145 11.16 12.34 0.02
C ARG A 145 12.69 12.19 -0.06
N ARG A 146 13.20 11.38 -1.00
CA ARG A 146 14.64 11.21 -1.23
C ARG A 146 15.28 12.53 -1.66
N GLU A 147 14.70 13.24 -2.62
CA GLU A 147 15.17 14.56 -3.04
C GLU A 147 15.17 15.57 -1.88
N GLY A 148 14.14 15.52 -1.02
CA GLY A 148 14.09 16.33 0.20
C GLY A 148 15.24 16.00 1.18
N GLN A 149 15.60 14.73 1.35
CA GLN A 149 16.75 14.30 2.16
C GLN A 149 18.07 14.78 1.55
N VAL A 150 18.24 14.68 0.22
CA VAL A 150 19.42 15.19 -0.50
C VAL A 150 19.58 16.69 -0.27
N ALA A 151 18.53 17.48 -0.49
CA ALA A 151 18.57 18.93 -0.30
C ALA A 151 18.87 19.31 1.17
N ALA A 152 18.36 18.55 2.13
CA ALA A 152 18.68 18.76 3.54
C ALA A 152 20.14 18.43 3.87
N ALA A 153 20.68 17.33 3.33
CA ALA A 153 22.07 16.94 3.51
C ALA A 153 23.03 17.94 2.86
N GLN A 154 22.71 18.45 1.66
CA GLN A 154 23.48 19.51 0.99
C GLN A 154 23.56 20.78 1.82
N LYS A 155 22.44 21.27 2.37
CA LYS A 155 22.44 22.46 3.25
C LYS A 155 23.28 22.28 4.51
N ILE A 156 23.31 21.07 5.06
CA ILE A 156 24.15 20.76 6.22
C ILE A 156 25.63 20.78 5.82
N ALA A 157 25.96 20.18 4.67
CA ALA A 157 27.32 20.19 4.14
C ALA A 157 27.80 21.62 3.87
N GLU A 158 27.01 22.43 3.16
CA GLU A 158 27.28 23.84 2.88
C GLU A 158 27.55 24.64 4.17
N ARG A 159 26.66 24.53 5.18
CA ARG A 159 26.87 25.20 6.47
C ARG A 159 28.17 24.76 7.16
N MET A 160 28.49 23.46 7.15
CA MET A 160 29.74 22.97 7.74
C MET A 160 30.99 23.40 6.95
N ASP A 161 30.85 23.53 5.63
CA ASP A 161 31.87 24.05 4.72
C ASP A 161 32.14 25.53 4.95
N GLU A 162 31.10 26.36 5.10
CA GLU A 162 31.23 27.76 5.48
C GLU A 162 31.94 27.92 6.82
N GLU A 163 31.48 27.22 7.87
CA GLU A 163 32.09 27.30 9.20
C GLU A 163 33.55 26.81 9.20
N ALA A 164 33.87 25.77 8.42
CA ALA A 164 35.25 25.28 8.29
C ALA A 164 36.13 26.24 7.49
N GLY A 165 35.59 26.81 6.41
CA GLY A 165 36.26 27.81 5.59
C GLY A 165 36.53 29.10 6.37
N GLU A 166 35.60 29.53 7.24
CA GLU A 166 35.81 30.64 8.16
C GLU A 166 36.90 30.33 9.18
N LYS A 167 36.89 29.14 9.79
CA LYS A 167 37.96 28.71 10.72
C LYS A 167 39.31 28.61 10.03
N GLU A 168 39.35 28.15 8.79
CA GLU A 168 40.58 28.10 7.99
C GLU A 168 41.06 29.51 7.61
N ARG A 169 40.16 30.40 7.22
CA ARG A 169 40.47 31.82 6.96
C ARG A 169 40.97 32.52 8.23
N ASP A 170 40.35 32.29 9.38
CA ASP A 170 40.80 32.82 10.68
C ASP A 170 42.15 32.23 11.06
N ARG A 171 42.35 30.91 10.89
CA ARG A 171 43.64 30.26 11.14
C ARG A 171 44.73 30.79 10.22
N ARG A 172 44.42 30.97 8.93
CA ARG A 172 45.33 31.56 7.94
C ARG A 172 45.60 33.02 8.27
N MET A 173 44.60 33.79 8.66
CA MET A 173 44.77 35.18 9.10
C MET A 173 45.67 35.25 10.35
N ARG A 174 45.46 34.38 11.34
CA ARG A 174 46.32 34.27 12.52
C ARG A 174 47.73 33.86 12.16
N TYR A 175 47.91 32.86 11.29
CA TYR A 175 49.22 32.43 10.81
C TYR A 175 49.91 33.53 10.01
N ASP A 176 49.20 34.25 9.13
CA ASP A 176 49.72 35.40 8.38
C ASP A 176 50.02 36.57 9.31
N LEU A 177 49.33 36.71 10.45
CA LEU A 177 49.59 37.73 11.47
C LEU A 177 50.75 37.32 12.39
N GLU A 178 51.01 36.03 12.57
CA GLU A 178 52.09 35.45 13.39
C GLU A 178 53.41 35.29 12.60
N GLN A 179 53.33 34.87 11.34
CA GLN A 179 54.43 34.96 10.36
C GLN A 179 54.64 36.41 9.95
N GLY A 180 53.55 37.15 9.79
CA GLY A 180 53.54 38.58 9.64
C GLY A 180 54.01 39.29 10.90
N SER A 181 54.04 38.68 12.09
CA SER A 181 54.69 39.27 13.27
C SER A 181 56.18 38.94 13.35
N GLY A 182 56.62 37.85 12.71
CA GLY A 182 58.00 37.72 12.21
C GLY A 182 58.35 38.76 11.13
N GLY A 183 57.33 39.30 10.46
CA GLY A 183 57.39 40.41 9.52
C GLY A 183 57.11 41.81 10.10
N LEU A 184 56.46 41.93 11.25
CA LEU A 184 56.24 43.18 11.97
C LEU A 184 57.50 43.54 12.75
N ALA A 185 58.37 42.56 13.02
CA ALA A 185 59.77 42.81 13.38
C ALA A 185 60.67 43.12 12.15
N ALA A 186 60.30 42.69 10.94
CA ALA A 186 61.11 42.93 9.72
C ALA A 186 60.63 44.11 8.86
N LYS A 187 59.46 44.68 9.14
CA LYS A 187 58.78 45.74 8.38
C LYS A 187 57.98 46.66 9.30
N LEU A 188 58.52 46.97 10.49
CA LEU A 188 58.34 48.34 10.97
C LEU A 188 58.94 49.25 9.88
N PRO A 189 58.24 50.29 9.40
CA PRO A 189 58.80 51.25 8.45
C PRO A 189 59.97 52.01 9.09
N THR A 190 61.17 51.44 9.08
CA THR A 190 62.38 52.26 8.96
C THR A 190 62.39 52.69 7.50
N TYR A 191 61.79 53.84 7.25
CA TYR A 191 61.98 54.55 5.99
C TYR A 191 63.48 54.62 5.72
N ASP A 192 63.94 54.07 4.62
CA ASP A 192 65.08 54.68 3.95
C ASP A 192 64.66 54.94 2.51
N ASP A 193 64.82 56.21 2.15
CA ASP A 193 64.37 56.89 0.93
C ASP A 193 64.81 56.17 -0.34
N ASP A 194 64.09 56.35 -1.46
CA ASP A 194 64.84 56.39 -2.72
C ASP A 194 64.25 57.26 -3.83
N ASP A 195 63.61 58.37 -3.46
CA ASP A 195 63.72 59.65 -4.19
C ASP A 195 63.50 60.85 -3.27
N GLY A 196 63.77 60.72 -1.96
CA GLY A 196 63.87 61.81 -0.99
C GLY A 196 62.70 62.80 -0.87
N SER A 197 61.58 62.56 -1.55
CA SER A 197 60.45 63.49 -1.60
C SER A 197 59.12 62.87 -1.12
N MET A 198 59.15 61.61 -0.68
CA MET A 198 58.01 60.95 -0.07
C MET A 198 58.27 60.95 1.43
N ASP A 199 57.50 61.70 2.22
CA ASP A 199 57.69 61.74 3.67
C ASP A 199 57.15 60.46 4.32
N ALA A 200 57.47 60.24 5.60
CA ALA A 200 57.08 59.06 6.38
C ALA A 200 55.59 58.69 6.30
N ASP A 201 54.72 59.69 6.20
CA ASP A 201 53.28 59.54 6.22
C ASP A 201 52.74 59.05 4.84
N ASP A 202 53.47 59.32 3.75
CA ASP A 202 53.07 58.99 2.37
C ASP A 202 53.13 57.49 1.99
N ARG A 203 54.11 56.70 2.46
CA ARG A 203 54.23 55.25 2.13
C ARG A 203 53.24 54.42 2.95
N ILE A 204 52.84 54.90 4.13
CA ILE A 204 51.81 54.26 4.97
C ILE A 204 50.43 54.39 4.31
N ALA A 205 50.12 55.54 3.72
CA ALA A 205 48.87 55.76 3.00
C ALA A 205 48.75 54.93 1.69
N LEU A 206 49.87 54.53 1.07
CA LEU A 206 49.93 53.89 -0.25
C LEU A 206 50.05 52.35 -0.26
N GLY A 207 50.08 51.68 0.90
CA GLY A 207 50.03 50.21 0.99
C GLY A 207 51.17 49.44 0.29
N ARG A 208 52.27 50.13 -0.05
CA ARG A 208 53.31 49.66 -0.97
C ARG A 208 54.47 48.99 -0.22
N THR A 209 54.25 47.77 0.27
CA THR A 209 55.35 46.84 0.61
C THR A 209 55.11 45.49 -0.09
N GLU A 210 56.18 44.87 -0.59
CA GLU A 210 56.19 43.86 -1.68
C GLU A 210 55.43 42.53 -1.48
N LYS A 211 54.62 42.34 -0.43
CA LYS A 211 53.96 41.05 -0.19
C LYS A 211 52.52 41.21 0.28
N LYS A 212 51.63 41.61 -0.62
CA LYS A 212 50.19 41.27 -0.53
C LYS A 212 49.53 41.50 -1.89
N LYS A 213 49.60 40.49 -2.76
CA LYS A 213 48.73 40.40 -3.94
C LYS A 213 47.38 39.91 -3.44
N THR A 214 46.47 40.83 -3.14
CA THR A 214 45.05 40.52 -3.00
C THR A 214 44.57 40.08 -4.39
N VAL A 215 44.44 38.76 -4.59
CA VAL A 215 43.84 38.20 -5.79
C VAL A 215 42.36 38.50 -5.74
N TYR A 216 41.94 39.55 -6.46
CA TYR A 216 40.55 39.72 -6.86
C TYR A 216 40.31 38.70 -7.98
N MET A 217 39.58 37.62 -7.68
CA MET A 217 39.10 36.71 -8.73
C MET A 217 38.07 37.49 -9.56
N PRO A 218 38.30 37.66 -10.88
CA PRO A 218 37.29 38.23 -11.78
C PRO A 218 36.02 37.38 -11.71
N ALA A 219 34.85 38.03 -11.73
CA ALA A 219 33.56 37.36 -11.62
C ALA A 219 33.15 36.56 -12.88
N ASP A 220 34.03 36.46 -13.89
CA ASP A 220 33.76 35.83 -15.19
C ASP A 220 34.09 34.31 -15.21
N ASP A 221 34.70 33.75 -14.15
CA ASP A 221 35.03 32.31 -14.05
C ASP A 221 33.88 31.45 -13.49
N LEU A 222 32.67 32.00 -13.32
CA LEU A 222 31.52 31.31 -12.70
C LEU A 222 30.63 30.54 -13.68
N ASP A 223 30.88 30.65 -14.99
CA ASP A 223 30.10 30.02 -16.07
C ASP A 223 30.82 28.83 -16.73
N GLU A 224 31.95 28.37 -16.18
CA GLU A 224 32.54 27.10 -16.63
C GLU A 224 31.59 25.96 -16.25
N GLU A 225 30.96 25.35 -17.26
CA GLU A 225 30.18 24.13 -17.13
C GLU A 225 31.03 23.09 -16.38
N ASP A 226 30.72 22.84 -15.10
CA ASP A 226 31.39 21.83 -14.28
C ASP A 226 30.82 20.46 -14.66
N PRO A 227 31.51 19.67 -15.52
CA PRO A 227 30.99 18.40 -15.96
C PRO A 227 30.82 17.41 -14.80
N GLU A 228 31.59 17.57 -13.72
CA GLU A 228 31.47 16.71 -12.54
C GLU A 228 30.18 17.01 -11.77
N LEU A 229 29.76 18.28 -11.73
CA LEU A 229 28.49 18.69 -11.13
C LEU A 229 27.30 18.19 -11.95
N ASP A 230 27.38 18.23 -13.28
CA ASP A 230 26.34 17.69 -14.15
C ASP A 230 26.23 16.17 -14.05
N GLU A 231 27.37 15.47 -14.00
CA GLU A 231 27.41 14.03 -13.71
C GLU A 231 26.77 13.74 -12.35
N PHE A 232 27.06 14.54 -11.31
CA PHE A 232 26.44 14.39 -10.00
C PHE A 232 24.92 14.65 -10.04
N ASN A 233 24.49 15.68 -10.75
CA ASN A 233 23.07 16.02 -10.91
C ASN A 233 22.32 14.99 -11.75
N GLY A 234 23.00 14.23 -12.60
CA GLY A 234 22.43 13.11 -13.36
C GLY A 234 22.20 11.83 -12.56
N LEU A 235 22.83 11.67 -11.38
CA LEU A 235 22.70 10.48 -10.53
C LEU A 235 21.31 10.38 -9.88
N ASP A 236 20.95 9.16 -9.44
CA ASP A 236 19.70 8.94 -8.70
C ASP A 236 19.73 9.67 -7.35
N GLY A 237 18.54 9.97 -6.80
CA GLY A 237 18.41 10.61 -5.48
C GLY A 237 19.08 9.80 -4.37
N ASP A 238 19.08 8.47 -4.50
CA ASP A 238 19.74 7.57 -3.54
C ASP A 238 21.27 7.69 -3.60
N GLU A 239 21.85 7.65 -4.80
CA GLU A 239 23.31 7.75 -5.02
C GLU A 239 23.85 9.13 -4.63
N LYS A 240 23.09 10.19 -4.94
CA LYS A 240 23.39 11.57 -4.51
C LYS A 240 23.49 11.65 -3.00
N LEU A 241 22.49 11.10 -2.30
CA LEU A 241 22.46 11.11 -0.83
C LEU A 241 23.69 10.38 -0.28
N GLU A 242 23.99 9.18 -0.78
CA GLU A 242 25.17 8.42 -0.33
C GLU A 242 26.48 9.18 -0.49
N ARG A 243 26.69 9.86 -1.62
CA ARG A 243 27.93 10.60 -1.89
C ARG A 243 28.08 11.78 -0.93
N ILE A 244 27.00 12.49 -0.65
CA ILE A 244 26.97 13.59 0.35
C ILE A 244 27.21 13.03 1.77
N LEU A 245 26.62 11.89 2.12
CA LEU A 245 26.82 11.27 3.43
C LEU A 245 28.27 10.80 3.62
N LYS A 246 28.89 10.22 2.58
CA LYS A 246 30.32 9.86 2.58
C LYS A 246 31.19 11.10 2.77
N TYR A 247 30.84 12.21 2.12
CA TYR A 247 31.53 13.50 2.30
C TYR A 247 31.43 14.03 3.74
N LEU A 248 30.21 14.08 4.30
CA LEU A 248 29.96 14.52 5.68
C LEU A 248 30.70 13.67 6.71
N ARG A 249 30.82 12.36 6.48
CA ARG A 249 31.57 11.46 7.37
C ARG A 249 33.07 11.60 7.22
N GLY A 250 33.57 11.64 6.00
CA GLY A 250 35.01 11.74 5.75
C GLY A 250 35.58 13.07 6.24
N LYS A 251 34.90 14.18 5.93
CA LYS A 251 35.41 15.53 6.21
C LYS A 251 35.05 16.03 7.62
N TYR A 252 33.82 15.77 8.06
CA TYR A 252 33.28 16.33 9.31
C TYR A 252 33.01 15.29 10.40
N ARG A 253 33.22 13.98 10.11
CA ARG A 253 32.83 12.88 11.00
C ARG A 253 31.40 13.03 11.49
N TYR A 254 30.52 13.53 10.62
CA TYR A 254 29.13 13.83 10.94
C TYR A 254 28.19 12.77 10.38
N CYS A 255 27.27 12.28 11.21
CA CYS A 255 26.19 11.43 10.76
C CYS A 255 24.90 12.22 10.60
N PHE A 256 24.34 12.23 9.38
CA PHE A 256 23.06 12.86 9.06
C PHE A 256 21.87 12.25 9.84
N TRP A 257 21.86 10.93 10.02
CA TRP A 257 20.78 10.21 10.68
C TRP A 257 20.82 10.38 12.21
N CYS A 258 22.00 10.25 12.82
CA CYS A 258 22.19 10.50 14.26
C CYS A 258 22.18 11.99 14.62
N LYS A 259 22.43 12.87 13.64
CA LYS A 259 22.56 14.33 13.77
C LYS A 259 23.70 14.81 14.66
N CYS A 260 24.71 13.96 14.90
CA CYS A 260 25.84 14.26 15.77
C CYS A 260 27.17 14.19 15.00
N ALA A 261 28.11 15.03 15.42
CA ALA A 261 29.51 14.97 14.99
C ALA A 261 30.28 14.08 15.98
N TYR A 262 31.05 13.14 15.44
CA TYR A 262 31.85 12.20 16.22
C TYR A 262 33.33 12.65 16.27
N PRO A 263 34.02 12.45 17.40
CA PRO A 263 35.42 12.77 17.51
C PRO A 263 36.33 11.78 16.76
N ASP A 264 35.92 10.51 16.65
CA ASP A 264 36.74 9.43 16.11
C ASP A 264 36.43 9.10 14.64
N GLU A 265 37.47 8.71 13.88
CA GLU A 265 37.39 8.39 12.44
C GLU A 265 36.55 7.15 12.14
N GLU A 266 36.53 6.18 13.06
CA GLU A 266 35.74 4.96 12.94
C GLU A 266 34.27 5.15 13.37
N MET A 267 33.92 6.35 13.89
CA MET A 267 32.59 6.68 14.41
C MET A 267 32.00 5.56 15.29
N GLU A 268 32.71 5.18 16.34
CA GLU A 268 32.26 4.16 17.30
C GLU A 268 30.86 4.53 17.85
N GLY A 269 29.85 3.75 17.46
CA GLY A 269 28.44 3.96 17.86
C GLY A 269 27.50 4.48 16.78
N CYS A 270 27.96 4.70 15.53
CA CYS A 270 27.06 4.95 14.40
C CYS A 270 26.67 3.62 13.70
N PRO A 271 25.36 3.27 13.61
CA PRO A 271 24.89 1.99 13.09
C PRO A 271 25.28 1.62 11.65
N GLY A 272 25.41 2.61 10.76
CA GLY A 272 25.66 2.33 9.33
C GLY A 272 25.61 3.60 8.51
N LEU A 273 25.55 3.52 7.17
CA LEU A 273 25.47 4.68 6.25
C LEU A 273 24.04 4.97 5.79
N THR A 274 23.17 3.96 5.86
CA THR A 274 21.83 4.01 5.27
C THR A 274 20.78 4.40 6.31
N GLU A 275 19.63 4.85 5.82
CA GLU A 275 18.45 5.13 6.66
C GLU A 275 18.02 3.87 7.45
N GLU A 276 18.04 2.71 6.78
CA GLU A 276 17.60 1.43 7.33
C GLU A 276 18.44 0.94 8.52
N ASP A 277 19.71 1.33 8.59
CA ASP A 277 20.58 0.98 9.71
C ASP A 277 20.21 1.73 11.01
N HIS A 278 19.41 2.80 10.92
CA HIS A 278 19.10 3.72 12.02
C HIS A 278 17.62 3.74 12.45
N ASP A 279 16.78 2.88 11.85
CA ASP A 279 15.36 2.70 12.21
C ASP A 279 15.15 1.89 13.51
#